data_AF-A0A1I1BRQ6-F1
#
_entry.id   AF-A0A1I1BRQ6-F1
#
_cell.length_a   1.000
_cell.length_b   1.000
_cell.length_c   1.000
_cell.angle_alpha   90.00
_cell.angle_beta   90.00
_cell.angle_gamma   90.00
#
_symmetry.space_group_name_H-M   'P 1'
#
loop_
_entity.id
_entity.type
_entity.pdbx_description
1 polymer ?
#
loop_
_entity_poly.entity_id
_entity_poly.type
_entity_poly.pdbx_seq_one_letter_code
_entity_poly.pdbx_strand_id
1 'polypeptide(L)'
;MTEKDLDHRPPAEVAAAAEKGLKLRAKHRRGGTTVGIARARDLQHRKSLSDLTVKRMASYFARHKIDKRADNFGNDDDPSTGYIAWLLWGGDAGQKWAEEHLKMIEARKKDTRRPSRNALDGNVQRHFNSQH
;
A
#
# COMPACT_ATOMS: atom_id res chain seq x y z
N MET A 1 6.42 -12.58 -16.74
CA MET A 1 5.21 -12.92 -15.97
C MET A 1 4.50 -11.63 -15.63
N THR A 2 3.48 -11.23 -16.41
CA THR A 2 2.66 -10.05 -16.15
C THR A 2 1.33 -10.52 -15.58
N GLU A 3 1.34 -10.91 -14.30
CA GLU A 3 0.09 -10.89 -13.54
C GLU A 3 -0.40 -9.44 -13.60
N LYS A 4 -1.67 -9.25 -13.99
CA LYS A 4 -2.35 -7.95 -13.91
C LYS A 4 -2.24 -7.46 -12.46
N ASP A 5 -1.19 -6.71 -12.15
CA ASP A 5 -1.14 -5.82 -10.99
C ASP A 5 -2.42 -4.99 -11.13
N LEU A 6 -3.24 -5.00 -10.07
CA LEU A 6 -4.30 -4.03 -9.95
C LEU A 6 -3.65 -2.68 -10.25
N ASP A 7 -4.19 -1.90 -11.19
CA ASP A 7 -3.62 -0.59 -11.51
C ASP A 7 -3.75 0.29 -10.25
N HIS A 8 -2.75 0.25 -9.38
CA HIS A 8 -2.70 1.01 -8.14
C HIS A 8 -2.27 2.42 -8.48
N ARG A 9 -3.13 3.10 -9.22
CA ARG A 9 -2.92 4.47 -9.64
C ARG A 9 -3.32 5.39 -8.50
N PRO A 10 -2.38 6.20 -7.96
CA PRO A 10 -2.71 7.09 -6.87
C PRO A 10 -3.73 8.16 -7.34
N PRO A 11 -4.70 8.53 -6.49
CA PRO A 11 -5.65 9.59 -6.79
C PRO A 11 -4.95 10.96 -6.80
N ALA A 12 -5.64 11.98 -7.32
CA ALA A 12 -5.09 13.33 -7.44
C ALA A 12 -4.65 13.91 -6.09
N GLU A 13 -5.37 13.61 -5.01
CA GLU A 13 -5.05 14.05 -3.65
C GLU A 13 -3.68 13.52 -3.17
N VAL A 14 -3.38 12.25 -3.48
CA VAL A 14 -2.10 11.63 -3.14
C VAL A 14 -0.95 12.28 -3.92
N ALA A 15 -1.19 12.56 -5.21
CA ALA A 15 -0.22 13.25 -6.05
C ALA A 15 0.05 14.68 -5.55
N ALA A 16 -0.99 15.42 -5.17
CA ALA A 16 -0.89 16.77 -4.62
C ALA A 16 -0.13 16.79 -3.28
N ALA A 17 -0.37 15.82 -2.40
CA ALA A 17 0.37 15.69 -1.14
C ALA A 17 1.86 15.38 -1.39
N ALA A 18 2.15 14.47 -2.32
CA ALA A 18 3.53 14.14 -2.71
C ALA A 18 4.27 15.36 -3.30
N GLU A 19 3.59 16.13 -4.15
CA GLU A 19 4.11 17.38 -4.71
C GLU A 19 4.40 18.42 -3.60
N LYS A 20 3.47 18.59 -2.65
CA LYS A 20 3.67 19.47 -1.49
C LYS A 20 4.90 19.02 -0.68
N GLY A 21 5.05 17.73 -0.43
CA GLY A 21 6.22 17.17 0.26
C GLY A 21 7.54 17.46 -0.47
N LEU A 22 7.56 17.35 -1.79
CA LEU A 22 8.73 17.68 -2.62
C LEU A 22 9.07 19.18 -2.55
N LYS A 23 8.06 20.05 -2.61
CA LYS A 23 8.23 21.51 -2.47
C LYS A 23 8.79 21.90 -1.10
N LEU A 24 8.22 21.36 -0.02
CA LEU A 24 8.70 21.61 1.34
C LEU A 24 10.13 21.09 1.54
N ARG A 25 10.45 19.92 0.99
CA ARG A 25 11.82 19.39 1.04
C ARG A 25 12.80 20.25 0.25
N ALA A 26 12.39 20.80 -0.89
CA ALA A 26 13.23 21.73 -1.65
C ALA A 26 13.51 23.02 -0.86
N LYS A 27 12.49 23.55 -0.16
CA LYS A 27 12.58 24.76 0.68
C LYS A 27 13.43 24.55 1.94
N HIS A 28 13.16 23.49 2.71
CA HIS A 28 13.77 23.27 4.03
C HIS A 28 14.98 22.33 4.02
N ARG A 29 15.25 21.64 2.89
CA ARG A 29 16.35 20.66 2.70
C ARG A 29 16.44 19.56 3.77
N ARG A 30 15.34 19.31 4.48
CA ARG A 30 15.21 18.32 5.57
C ARG A 30 13.96 17.47 5.36
N GLY A 31 13.92 16.31 6.02
CA GLY A 31 12.79 15.39 5.96
C GLY A 31 12.81 14.41 4.78
N GLY A 32 12.50 13.14 5.08
CA GLY A 32 12.45 12.05 4.11
C GLY A 32 13.81 11.51 3.67
N THR A 33 13.86 10.22 3.37
CA THR A 33 15.03 9.53 2.78
C THR A 33 14.99 9.62 1.25
N THR A 34 16.09 9.25 0.58
CA THR A 34 16.13 9.15 -0.89
C THR A 34 14.99 8.30 -1.46
N VAL A 35 14.61 7.24 -0.72
CA VAL A 35 13.47 6.38 -1.05
C VAL A 35 12.15 7.15 -1.01
N GLY A 36 11.93 7.98 0.01
CA GLY A 36 10.74 8.82 0.11
C GLY A 36 10.63 9.85 -1.03
N ILE A 37 11.75 10.46 -1.44
CA ILE A 37 11.78 11.40 -2.58
C ILE A 37 11.42 10.68 -3.88
N ALA A 38 12.05 9.53 -4.13
CA ALA A 38 11.79 8.75 -5.34
C ALA A 38 10.32 8.34 -5.39
N ARG A 39 9.76 7.91 -4.24
CA ARG A 39 8.34 7.58 -4.12
C ARG A 39 7.45 8.79 -4.41
N ALA A 40 7.75 9.94 -3.83
CA ALA A 40 6.99 11.16 -4.07
C ALA A 40 6.94 11.54 -5.55
N ARG A 41 8.06 11.39 -6.27
CA ARG A 41 8.11 11.62 -7.73
C ARG A 41 7.22 10.65 -8.50
N ASP A 42 7.24 9.37 -8.14
CA ASP A 42 6.37 8.37 -8.78
C ASP A 42 4.89 8.67 -8.51
N LEU A 43 4.55 9.09 -7.29
CA LEU A 43 3.20 9.46 -6.87
C LEU A 43 2.70 10.73 -7.58
N GLN A 44 3.54 11.76 -7.65
CA GLN A 44 3.24 13.02 -8.36
C GLN A 44 2.90 12.76 -9.83
N HIS A 45 3.64 11.86 -10.50
CA HIS A 45 3.38 11.49 -11.89
C HIS A 45 2.23 10.48 -12.05
N ARG A 46 1.56 10.12 -10.95
CA ARG A 46 0.48 9.13 -10.91
C ARG A 46 0.83 7.83 -11.63
N LYS A 47 2.07 7.36 -11.44
CA LYS A 47 2.50 6.07 -11.99
C LYS A 47 1.70 4.94 -11.35
N SER A 48 1.43 3.91 -12.14
CA SER A 48 0.87 2.66 -11.60
C SER A 48 1.91 2.01 -10.69
N LEU A 49 1.50 1.68 -9.47
CA LEU A 49 2.35 1.06 -8.46
C LEU A 49 2.06 -0.44 -8.38
N SER A 50 3.05 -1.23 -7.97
CA SER A 50 2.84 -2.66 -7.72
C SER A 50 2.22 -2.93 -6.35
N ASP A 51 1.59 -4.10 -6.19
CA ASP A 51 1.10 -4.62 -4.90
C ASP A 51 2.15 -4.50 -3.78
N LEU A 52 3.41 -4.82 -4.09
CA LEU A 52 4.54 -4.73 -3.16
C LEU A 52 4.79 -3.28 -2.72
N THR A 53 4.66 -2.33 -3.65
CA THR A 53 4.81 -0.91 -3.35
C THR A 53 3.71 -0.44 -2.42
N VAL A 54 2.45 -0.74 -2.72
CA VAL A 54 1.30 -0.38 -1.88
C VAL A 54 1.46 -0.95 -0.46
N LYS A 55 1.89 -2.21 -0.36
CA LYS A 55 2.23 -2.84 0.92
C LYS A 55 3.29 -2.09 1.70
N ARG A 56 4.38 -1.68 1.04
CA ARG A 56 5.44 -0.87 1.68
C ARG A 56 4.91 0.48 2.16
N MET A 57 4.04 1.13 1.39
CA MET A 57 3.39 2.38 1.79
C MET A 57 2.54 2.18 3.04
N ALA A 58 1.65 1.18 3.06
CA ALA A 58 0.82 0.88 4.21
C ALA A 58 1.66 0.54 5.47
N SER A 59 2.72 -0.26 5.33
CA SER A 59 3.63 -0.55 6.46
C SER A 59 4.40 0.69 6.92
N TYR A 60 4.74 1.62 6.03
CA TYR A 60 5.35 2.89 6.41
C TYR A 60 4.39 3.71 7.27
N PHE A 61 3.16 3.93 6.78
CA PHE A 61 2.14 4.71 7.48
C PHE A 61 1.73 4.10 8.81
N ALA A 62 1.60 2.77 8.89
CA ALA A 62 1.28 2.08 10.15
C ALA A 62 2.33 2.34 11.25
N ARG A 63 3.63 2.37 10.88
CA ARG A 63 4.74 2.63 11.81
C ARG A 63 4.84 4.11 12.20
N HIS A 64 4.54 5.01 11.26
CA HIS A 64 4.67 6.46 11.46
C HIS A 64 3.34 7.12 11.86
N LYS A 65 2.27 6.34 12.11
CA LYS A 65 0.98 6.87 12.58
C LYS A 65 1.10 7.56 13.94
N ILE A 66 2.05 7.12 14.77
CA ILE A 66 2.33 7.73 16.06
C ILE A 66 3.00 9.11 15.92
N ASP A 67 3.74 9.34 14.83
CA ASP A 67 4.42 10.61 14.56
C ASP A 67 3.43 11.75 14.28
N LYS A 68 2.17 11.43 13.95
CA LYS A 68 1.06 12.39 13.85
C LYS A 68 0.69 13.04 15.18
N ARG A 69 1.11 12.46 16.31
CA ARG A 69 0.87 13.02 17.65
C ARG A 69 1.92 14.05 18.08
N ALA A 70 2.92 14.33 17.24
CA ALA A 70 3.89 15.38 17.54
C ALA A 70 3.22 16.77 17.40
N ASP A 71 3.43 17.66 18.36
CA ASP A 71 2.78 18.98 18.46
C ASP A 71 2.93 19.88 17.22
N ASN A 72 3.94 19.65 16.36
CA ASN A 72 4.20 20.42 15.14
C ASN A 72 3.84 19.67 13.84
N PHE A 73 2.99 18.64 13.92
CA PHE A 73 2.54 17.90 12.74
C PHE A 73 1.53 18.73 11.94
N GLY A 74 1.94 19.24 10.77
CA GLY A 74 1.08 20.04 9.90
C GLY A 74 1.32 21.54 9.88
N ASN A 75 2.39 22.03 10.54
CA ASN A 75 2.81 23.42 10.37
C ASN A 75 3.51 23.58 9.02
N ASP A 76 2.90 24.33 8.09
CA ASP A 76 3.46 24.58 6.76
C ASP A 76 4.62 25.60 6.76
N ASP A 77 4.72 26.43 7.80
CA ASP A 77 5.78 27.42 7.97
C ASP A 77 7.04 26.83 8.61
N ASP A 78 6.89 25.92 9.58
CA ASP A 78 7.98 25.14 10.17
C ASP A 78 7.65 23.63 10.21
N PRO A 79 7.61 22.95 9.05
CA PRO A 79 7.25 21.55 8.98
C PRO A 79 8.34 20.69 9.62
N SER A 80 7.92 19.79 10.51
CA SER A 80 8.81 18.78 11.06
C SER A 80 9.34 17.85 9.97
N THR A 81 10.51 17.24 10.20
CA THR A 81 11.09 16.26 9.27
C THR A 81 10.14 15.07 9.03
N GLY A 82 9.37 14.70 10.07
CA GLY A 82 8.32 13.69 10.01
C GLY A 82 7.15 14.10 9.11
N TYR A 83 6.69 15.35 9.19
CA TYR A 83 5.60 15.86 8.34
C TYR A 83 6.01 15.92 6.85
N ILE A 84 7.23 16.38 6.55
CA ILE A 84 7.74 16.36 5.17
C ILE A 84 7.82 14.91 4.65
N ALA A 85 8.36 13.98 5.45
CA ALA A 85 8.41 12.57 5.09
C ALA A 85 7.01 12.01 4.85
N TRP A 86 6.05 12.32 5.73
CA TRP A 86 4.66 11.90 5.60
C TRP A 86 4.03 12.36 4.27
N LEU A 87 4.23 13.62 3.89
CA LEU A 87 3.76 14.16 2.62
C LEU A 87 4.42 13.50 1.41
N LEU A 88 5.73 13.21 1.46
CA LEU A 88 6.43 12.51 0.38
C LEU A 88 5.85 11.12 0.09
N TRP A 89 5.30 10.45 1.10
CA TRP A 89 4.64 9.16 0.93
C TRP A 89 3.17 9.29 0.47
N GLY A 90 2.64 10.51 0.30
CA GLY A 90 1.29 10.78 -0.16
C GLY A 90 0.36 11.36 0.91
N GLY A 91 0.88 11.66 2.10
CA GLY A 91 0.11 12.28 3.17
C GLY A 91 -1.06 11.44 3.67
N ASP A 92 -2.09 12.11 4.19
CA ASP A 92 -3.28 11.45 4.75
C ASP A 92 -4.10 10.73 3.68
N ALA A 93 -4.19 11.31 2.49
CA ALA A 93 -4.79 10.66 1.33
C ALA A 93 -4.03 9.37 0.98
N GLY A 94 -2.69 9.41 1.03
CA GLY A 94 -1.83 8.27 0.72
C GLY A 94 -1.97 7.15 1.74
N GLN A 95 -2.13 7.51 3.02
CA GLN A 95 -2.42 6.55 4.07
C GLN A 95 -3.74 5.83 3.82
N LYS A 96 -4.85 6.57 3.64
CA LYS A 96 -6.18 5.99 3.43
C LYS A 96 -6.18 5.07 2.19
N TRP A 97 -5.65 5.58 1.09
CA TRP A 97 -5.54 4.85 -0.16
C TRP A 97 -4.73 3.55 -0.01
N ALA A 98 -3.56 3.60 0.63
CA ALA A 98 -2.72 2.43 0.82
C ALA A 98 -3.37 1.39 1.75
N GLU A 99 -4.06 1.83 2.81
CA GLU A 99 -4.79 0.95 3.73
C GLU A 99 -5.97 0.24 3.04
N GLU A 100 -6.71 0.94 2.17
CA GLU A 100 -7.80 0.36 1.38
C GLU A 100 -7.30 -0.69 0.40
N HIS A 101 -6.27 -0.36 -0.39
CA HIS A 101 -5.71 -1.29 -1.38
C HIS A 101 -5.01 -2.47 -0.72
N LEU A 102 -4.38 -2.29 0.45
CA LEU A 102 -3.83 -3.40 1.23
C LEU A 102 -4.91 -4.42 1.59
N LYS A 103 -6.09 -3.96 2.04
CA LYS A 103 -7.22 -4.86 2.35
C LYS A 103 -7.68 -5.63 1.12
N MET A 104 -7.72 -4.98 -0.04
CA MET A 104 -8.07 -5.65 -1.31
C MET A 104 -7.06 -6.73 -1.70
N ILE A 105 -5.76 -6.44 -1.57
CA ILE A 105 -4.69 -7.40 -1.86
C ILE A 105 -4.75 -8.61 -0.91
N GLU A 106 -4.98 -8.37 0.38
CA GLU A 106 -5.09 -9.44 1.37
C GLU A 106 -6.37 -10.29 1.20
N ALA A 107 -7.49 -9.66 0.82
CA ALA A 107 -8.73 -10.37 0.49
C ALA A 107 -8.52 -11.31 -0.71
N ARG A 108 -7.84 -10.84 -1.77
CA ARG A 108 -7.50 -11.66 -2.95
C ARG A 108 -6.57 -12.82 -2.60
N LYS A 109 -5.59 -12.61 -1.71
CA LYS A 109 -4.70 -13.68 -1.24
C LYS A 109 -5.41 -14.76 -0.42
N LYS A 110 -6.46 -14.40 0.33
CA LYS A 110 -7.28 -15.37 1.07
C LYS A 110 -8.11 -16.24 0.14
N ASP A 111 -8.61 -15.66 -0.95
CA ASP A 111 -9.38 -16.39 -1.96
C ASP A 111 -8.52 -17.43 -2.70
N THR A 112 -7.32 -17.04 -3.15
CA THR A 112 -6.39 -17.96 -3.83
C THR A 112 -5.82 -19.06 -2.93
N ARG A 113 -5.83 -18.86 -1.60
CA ARG A 113 -5.38 -19.86 -0.61
C ARG A 113 -6.47 -20.80 -0.11
N ARG A 114 -7.73 -20.63 -0.52
CA ARG A 114 -8.80 -21.53 -0.10
C ARG A 114 -8.77 -22.79 -0.98
N PRO A 115 -8.33 -23.96 -0.48
CA PRO A 115 -8.43 -25.18 -1.26
C PRO A 115 -9.90 -25.44 -1.57
N SER A 116 -10.19 -25.79 -2.82
CA SER A 116 -11.53 -26.19 -3.26
C SER A 116 -12.06 -27.29 -2.33
N ARG A 117 -13.22 -27.07 -1.72
CA ARG A 117 -13.88 -28.00 -0.79
C ARG A 117 -14.39 -29.29 -1.46
N ASN A 118 -14.02 -29.57 -2.72
CA ASN A 118 -14.58 -30.67 -3.52
C ASN A 118 -13.71 -31.93 -3.61
N ALA A 119 -12.77 -32.16 -2.70
CA ALA A 119 -11.84 -33.30 -2.74
C ALA A 119 -12.13 -34.43 -1.74
N LEU A 120 -13.33 -34.51 -1.12
CA LEU A 120 -13.63 -35.54 -0.10
C LEU A 120 -14.81 -36.48 -0.38
N ASP A 121 -15.52 -36.36 -1.51
CA ASP A 121 -16.64 -37.29 -1.85
C ASP A 121 -16.31 -38.21 -3.03
N GLY A 122 -15.18 -38.93 -2.95
CA GLY A 122 -14.68 -39.74 -4.07
C GLY A 122 -14.17 -41.14 -3.72
N ASN A 123 -14.47 -41.70 -2.54
CA ASN A 123 -14.01 -43.05 -2.19
C ASN A 123 -15.12 -43.92 -1.58
N VAL A 124 -16.05 -44.36 -2.43
CA VAL A 124 -16.91 -45.53 -2.16
C VAL A 124 -16.84 -46.44 -3.38
N GLN A 125 -15.70 -47.13 -3.56
CA GLN A 125 -15.70 -48.37 -4.35
C GLN A 125 -16.45 -49.44 -3.54
N ARG A 126 -17.74 -49.63 -3.86
CA ARG A 126 -18.44 -50.86 -3.50
C ARG A 126 -17.77 -52.02 -4.23
N HIS A 127 -17.06 -52.88 -3.51
CA HIS A 127 -16.78 -54.23 -3.98
C HIS A 127 -18.04 -55.07 -3.79
N PHE A 128 -18.87 -55.15 -4.82
CA PHE A 128 -19.76 -56.27 -5.04
C PHE A 128 -19.13 -57.08 -6.16
N ASN A 129 -18.55 -58.24 -5.85
CA ASN A 129 -18.54 -59.30 -6.84
C ASN A 129 -18.68 -60.68 -6.19
N SER A 130 -19.77 -61.32 -6.63
CA SER A 130 -20.20 -62.69 -6.47
C SER A 130 -19.10 -63.68 -6.85
N GLN A 131 -18.97 -64.80 -6.13
CA GLN A 131 -18.49 -66.06 -6.70
C GLN A 131 -19.24 -67.25 -6.09
N HIS A 132 -19.41 -68.24 -6.96
CA HIS A 132 -20.17 -69.47 -6.86
C HIS A 132 -19.60 -70.48 -5.87
#